data_AF-A0A399I098-F1
#
_entry.id   AF-A0A399I098-F1
#
_cell.length_a   1.000
_cell.length_b   1.000
_cell.length_c   1.000
_cell.angle_alpha   90.00
_cell.angle_beta   90.00
_cell.angle_gamma   90.00
#
_symmetry.space_group_name_H-M   'P 1'
#
loop_
_entity.id
_entity.type
_entity.pdbx_description
1 polymer ?
#
loop_
_entity_poly.entity_id
_entity_poly.type
_entity_poly.pdbx_seq_one_letter_code
_entity_poly.pdbx_strand_id
1 'polypeptide(L)'
;MLKKRIAITLAAAMLTLSASSAFASFADLELIRVCYDRAGAEIGTDLGKVKDILAAPTTTVAGSFGELATGYVVYFALDRTTNELWATGSNTVPSTITGTIYGLTGLKSGTTSMYSWYNTQGGTNYTGLASDTNSYKGKISATQGNMAASITAASRLNTEASLASLITNGSGSVTQTLYYWANGLTTITAEKTGVAVATITTNFDGTTTINTPTPIPAAFYLMGSGLLGLVGLRRRNKVA
;
A
#
# COMPACT_ATOMS: atom_id res chain seq x y z
N MET A 1 -4.51 41.46 -39.17
CA MET A 1 -4.64 41.04 -37.75
C MET A 1 -5.04 39.58 -37.57
N LEU A 2 -5.83 38.98 -38.45
CA LEU A 2 -6.30 37.59 -38.35
C LEU A 2 -5.17 36.54 -38.28
N LYS A 3 -4.11 36.70 -39.08
CA LYS A 3 -2.96 35.76 -39.14
C LYS A 3 -2.19 35.65 -37.80
N LYS A 4 -2.10 36.74 -37.02
CA LYS A 4 -1.43 36.74 -35.71
C LYS A 4 -2.27 36.03 -34.64
N ARG A 5 -3.60 36.11 -34.73
CA ARG A 5 -4.51 35.45 -33.78
C ARG A 5 -4.51 33.93 -33.95
N ILE A 6 -4.47 33.44 -35.20
CA ILE A 6 -4.43 32.00 -35.51
C ILE A 6 -3.14 31.35 -34.99
N ALA A 7 -1.99 32.01 -35.14
CA ALA A 7 -0.72 31.48 -34.65
C ALA A 7 -0.68 31.36 -33.11
N ILE A 8 -1.32 32.29 -32.40
CA ILE A 8 -1.37 32.29 -30.93
C ILE A 8 -2.31 31.20 -30.41
N THR A 9 -3.47 30.96 -31.05
CA THR A 9 -4.35 29.83 -30.66
C THR A 9 -3.74 28.48 -30.97
N LEU A 10 -2.99 28.33 -32.07
CA LEU A 10 -2.30 27.07 -32.39
C LEU A 10 -1.18 26.77 -31.37
N ALA A 11 -0.41 27.79 -30.97
CA ALA A 11 0.63 27.63 -29.96
C ALA A 11 0.06 27.33 -28.57
N ALA A 12 -1.07 27.94 -28.20
CA ALA A 12 -1.76 27.64 -26.95
C ALA A 12 -2.32 26.20 -26.93
N ALA A 13 -2.90 25.73 -28.04
CA ALA A 13 -3.38 24.35 -28.18
C ALA A 13 -2.23 23.33 -28.13
N MET A 14 -1.06 23.65 -28.70
CA MET A 14 0.12 22.80 -28.62
C MET A 14 0.74 22.78 -27.21
N LEU A 15 0.70 23.89 -26.47
CA LEU A 15 1.12 23.94 -25.07
C LEU A 15 0.20 23.14 -24.13
N THR A 16 -1.11 23.05 -24.44
CA THR A 16 -2.03 22.17 -23.68
C THR A 16 -1.86 20.69 -24.00
N LEU A 17 -1.27 20.35 -25.16
CA LEU A 17 -0.95 18.97 -25.54
C LEU A 17 0.42 18.51 -25.02
N SER A 18 1.30 19.42 -24.62
CA SER A 18 2.60 19.11 -24.01
C SER A 18 2.57 19.01 -22.48
N ALA A 19 1.41 19.25 -21.85
CA ALA A 19 1.15 18.71 -20.52
C ALA A 19 0.86 17.21 -20.66
N SER A 20 1.84 16.46 -21.19
CA SER A 20 1.97 15.05 -20.89
C SER A 20 2.08 15.01 -19.37
N SER A 21 0.94 14.80 -18.70
CA SER A 21 0.89 14.33 -17.32
C SER A 21 2.02 13.34 -17.20
N ALA A 22 3.07 13.70 -16.47
CA ALA A 22 4.19 12.82 -16.21
C ALA A 22 3.54 11.51 -15.79
N PHE A 23 3.59 10.50 -16.67
CA PHE A 23 2.76 9.31 -16.54
C PHE A 23 3.12 8.73 -15.19
N ALA A 24 2.25 8.89 -14.20
CA ALA A 24 2.46 8.30 -12.91
C ALA A 24 2.53 6.79 -13.18
N SER A 25 3.69 6.24 -12.89
CA SER A 25 4.13 4.92 -13.32
C SER A 25 4.39 4.11 -12.06
N PHE A 26 4.02 2.83 -12.08
CA PHE A 26 4.34 1.91 -11.01
C PHE A 26 5.84 1.96 -10.70
N ALA A 27 6.18 2.41 -9.49
CA ALA A 27 7.55 2.71 -9.11
C ALA A 27 7.77 2.46 -7.63
N ASP A 28 9.02 2.65 -7.20
CA ASP A 28 9.35 2.60 -5.77
C ASP A 28 8.68 3.76 -5.03
N LEU A 29 8.41 3.48 -3.75
CA LEU A 29 7.68 4.34 -2.83
C LEU A 29 6.23 4.64 -3.23
N GLU A 30 5.73 4.09 -4.33
CA GLU A 30 4.31 4.16 -4.67
C GLU A 30 3.54 3.06 -3.93
N LEU A 31 2.38 3.41 -3.35
CA LEU A 31 1.48 2.44 -2.76
C LEU A 31 0.64 1.81 -3.88
N ILE A 32 0.93 0.54 -4.18
CA ILE A 32 0.26 -0.20 -5.24
C ILE A 32 -0.86 -1.02 -4.62
N ARG A 33 -2.08 -0.88 -5.14
CA ARG A 33 -3.17 -1.82 -4.94
C ARG A 33 -3.20 -2.82 -6.07
N VAL A 34 -3.36 -4.09 -5.75
CA VAL A 34 -3.68 -5.12 -6.74
C VAL A 34 -4.98 -5.83 -6.34
N CYS A 35 -5.95 -5.81 -7.24
CA CYS A 35 -7.16 -6.64 -7.17
C CYS A 35 -7.02 -7.77 -8.20
N TYR A 36 -7.17 -9.03 -7.82
CA TYR A 36 -6.97 -10.12 -8.75
C TYR A 36 -7.77 -11.38 -8.42
N ASP A 37 -8.19 -12.10 -9.46
CA ASP A 37 -8.64 -13.47 -9.38
C ASP A 37 -7.46 -14.40 -9.72
N ARG A 38 -7.23 -15.43 -8.90
CA ARG A 38 -6.10 -16.35 -9.07
C ARG A 38 -6.13 -17.08 -10.41
N ALA A 39 -7.29 -17.23 -11.04
CA ALA A 39 -7.43 -17.87 -12.35
C ALA A 39 -7.88 -16.91 -13.46
N GLY A 40 -8.11 -15.63 -13.14
CA GLY A 40 -8.78 -14.68 -14.02
C GLY A 40 -7.97 -13.41 -14.24
N ALA A 41 -8.64 -12.27 -14.12
CA ALA A 41 -8.05 -10.97 -14.33
C ALA A 41 -7.23 -10.48 -13.12
N GLU A 42 -6.35 -9.54 -13.41
CA GLU A 42 -5.56 -8.79 -12.44
C GLU A 42 -5.62 -7.30 -12.79
N ILE A 43 -5.82 -6.48 -11.77
CA ILE A 43 -5.96 -5.03 -11.89
C ILE A 43 -5.00 -4.40 -10.90
N GLY A 44 -4.00 -3.70 -11.42
CA GLY A 44 -3.05 -2.91 -10.63
C GLY A 44 -3.48 -1.45 -10.63
N THR A 45 -3.40 -0.78 -9.48
CA THR A 45 -3.58 0.67 -9.38
C THR A 45 -2.47 1.26 -8.53
N ASP A 46 -1.78 2.26 -9.06
CA ASP A 46 -0.90 3.13 -8.30
C ASP A 46 -1.74 4.19 -7.56
N LEU A 47 -1.64 4.21 -6.23
CA LEU A 47 -2.37 5.13 -5.36
C LEU A 47 -1.57 6.40 -5.02
N GLY A 48 -0.30 6.48 -5.46
CA GLY A 48 0.62 7.56 -5.15
C GLY A 48 1.61 7.24 -4.03
N LYS A 49 2.46 8.21 -3.72
CA LYS A 49 3.60 8.03 -2.81
C LYS A 49 3.11 7.66 -1.41
N VAL A 50 3.60 6.54 -0.90
CA VAL A 50 3.25 6.01 0.43
C VAL A 50 3.55 7.03 1.54
N LYS A 51 4.63 7.80 1.42
CA LYS A 51 4.99 8.84 2.40
C LYS A 51 3.96 9.98 2.43
N ASP A 52 3.46 10.39 1.28
CA ASP A 52 2.48 11.47 1.17
C ASP A 52 1.11 11.00 1.69
N ILE A 53 0.71 9.78 1.34
CA ILE A 53 -0.50 9.12 1.84
C ILE A 53 -0.45 9.00 3.37
N LEU A 54 0.68 8.57 3.93
CA LEU A 54 0.84 8.38 5.37
C LEU A 54 0.94 9.70 6.16
N ALA A 55 1.24 10.82 5.49
CA ALA A 55 1.25 12.15 6.10
C ALA A 55 -0.16 12.74 6.23
N ALA A 56 -1.14 12.26 5.47
CA ALA A 56 -2.53 12.69 5.54
C ALA A 56 -3.34 11.81 6.52
N PRO A 57 -4.26 12.40 7.33
CA PRO A 57 -5.06 11.64 8.31
C PRO A 57 -6.00 10.63 7.62
N THR A 58 -6.61 11.06 6.52
CA THR A 58 -7.47 10.22 5.68
C THR A 58 -7.23 10.57 4.22
N THR A 59 -7.00 9.55 3.40
CA THR A 59 -6.90 9.67 1.94
C THR A 59 -7.90 8.73 1.29
N THR A 60 -8.73 9.24 0.37
CA THR A 60 -9.61 8.42 -0.46
C THR A 60 -9.13 8.47 -1.90
N VAL A 61 -8.86 7.29 -2.47
CA VAL A 61 -8.36 7.14 -3.84
C VAL A 61 -9.39 6.37 -4.65
N ALA A 62 -9.66 6.86 -5.86
CA ALA A 62 -10.57 6.22 -6.81
C ALA A 62 -10.03 4.84 -7.23
N GLY A 63 -10.95 3.97 -7.66
CA GLY A 63 -10.57 2.64 -8.11
C GLY A 63 -11.71 1.88 -8.75
N SER A 64 -11.43 0.66 -9.19
CA SER A 64 -12.40 -0.24 -9.79
C SER A 64 -11.96 -1.69 -9.60
N PHE A 65 -12.92 -2.61 -9.50
CA PHE A 65 -12.67 -4.05 -9.59
C PHE A 65 -12.71 -4.56 -11.04
N GLY A 66 -12.91 -3.68 -12.02
CA GLY A 66 -13.03 -4.04 -13.44
C GLY A 66 -14.06 -5.16 -13.65
N GLU A 67 -13.65 -6.22 -14.35
CA GLU A 67 -14.50 -7.39 -14.63
C GLU A 67 -14.33 -8.53 -13.61
N LEU A 68 -13.72 -8.29 -12.45
CA LEU A 68 -13.55 -9.32 -11.43
C LEU A 68 -14.91 -9.75 -10.88
N ALA A 69 -15.22 -11.05 -10.98
CA ALA A 69 -16.39 -11.67 -10.34
C ALA A 69 -16.12 -12.12 -8.88
N THR A 70 -14.85 -12.34 -8.56
CA THR A 70 -14.34 -12.70 -7.23
C THR A 70 -12.86 -12.36 -7.19
N GLY A 71 -12.21 -12.55 -6.04
CA GLY A 71 -10.77 -12.45 -5.96
C GLY A 71 -10.28 -11.96 -4.61
N TYR A 72 -9.12 -11.32 -4.66
CA TYR A 72 -8.41 -10.80 -3.52
C TYR A 72 -7.92 -9.38 -3.80
N VAL A 73 -7.75 -8.61 -2.73
CA VAL A 73 -7.07 -7.32 -2.75
C VAL A 73 -5.84 -7.36 -1.85
N VAL A 74 -4.79 -6.68 -2.29
CA VAL A 74 -3.55 -6.50 -1.54
C VAL A 74 -3.00 -5.11 -1.83
N TYR A 75 -2.31 -4.54 -0.85
CA TYR A 75 -1.62 -3.28 -0.98
C TYR A 75 -0.16 -3.46 -0.57
N PHE A 76 0.76 -2.88 -1.34
CA PHE A 76 2.17 -2.89 -0.97
C PHE A 76 2.92 -1.69 -1.56
N ALA A 77 4.01 -1.33 -0.91
CA ALA A 77 4.99 -0.36 -1.40
C ALA A 77 6.39 -0.85 -1.03
N LEU A 78 7.40 -0.41 -1.76
CA LEU A 78 8.78 -0.84 -1.55
C LEU A 78 9.73 0.32 -1.77
N ASP A 79 10.72 0.46 -0.89
CA ASP A 79 11.91 1.26 -1.14
C ASP A 79 13.10 0.30 -1.34
N ARG A 80 13.53 0.11 -2.60
CA ARG A 80 14.65 -0.78 -2.90
C ARG A 80 15.99 -0.20 -2.44
N THR A 81 16.09 1.10 -2.22
CA THR A 81 17.32 1.76 -1.77
C THR A 81 17.52 1.56 -0.27
N THR A 82 16.48 1.80 0.53
CA THR A 82 16.57 1.73 2.00
C THR A 82 16.19 0.38 2.58
N ASN A 83 15.66 -0.55 1.76
CA ASN A 83 15.11 -1.83 2.20
C ASN A 83 13.82 -1.70 3.03
N GLU A 84 13.05 -0.65 2.80
CA GLU A 84 11.76 -0.47 3.46
C GLU A 84 10.65 -1.19 2.70
N LEU A 85 9.72 -1.79 3.43
CA LEU A 85 8.54 -2.47 2.88
C LEU A 85 7.29 -1.96 3.56
N TRP A 86 6.24 -1.80 2.76
CA TRP A 86 4.87 -1.69 3.24
C TRP A 86 4.06 -2.80 2.59
N ALA A 87 3.23 -3.48 3.36
CA ALA A 87 2.32 -4.49 2.85
C ALA A 87 1.12 -4.63 3.78
N THR A 88 -0.05 -4.90 3.21
CA THR A 88 -1.22 -5.21 4.01
C THR A 88 -1.09 -6.53 4.74
N GLY A 89 -1.80 -6.64 5.85
CA GLY A 89 -1.91 -7.84 6.67
C GLY A 89 -3.23 -7.87 7.43
N SER A 90 -3.42 -8.92 8.22
CA SER A 90 -4.55 -9.06 9.13
C SER A 90 -4.50 -7.99 10.22
N ASN A 91 -5.66 -7.55 10.69
CA ASN A 91 -5.79 -6.68 11.86
C ASN A 91 -5.65 -7.42 13.20
N THR A 92 -5.66 -8.76 13.20
CA THR A 92 -5.55 -9.57 14.43
C THR A 92 -4.13 -10.11 14.67
N VAL A 93 -3.40 -10.42 13.60
CA VAL A 93 -2.06 -10.99 13.67
C VAL A 93 -1.13 -10.18 12.78
N PRO A 94 -0.17 -9.42 13.37
CA PRO A 94 0.83 -8.71 12.61
C PRO A 94 1.61 -9.62 11.67
N SER A 95 1.78 -9.19 10.43
CA SER A 95 2.59 -9.91 9.46
C SER A 95 4.06 -9.92 9.90
N THR A 96 4.73 -11.05 9.72
CA THR A 96 6.16 -11.18 10.01
C THR A 96 6.92 -11.58 8.75
N ILE A 97 7.94 -10.80 8.39
CA ILE A 97 8.81 -11.08 7.25
C ILE A 97 9.97 -12.01 7.61
N THR A 98 10.48 -12.73 6.62
CA THR A 98 11.67 -13.56 6.72
C THR A 98 12.89 -12.71 6.36
N GLY A 99 13.53 -12.09 7.35
CA GLY A 99 14.65 -11.16 7.14
C GLY A 99 16.00 -11.79 6.72
N THR A 100 15.99 -12.65 5.72
CA THR A 100 17.19 -13.18 5.04
C THR A 100 17.13 -12.82 3.54
N ILE A 101 18.02 -13.39 2.72
CA ILE A 101 17.97 -13.25 1.25
C ILE A 101 16.60 -13.60 0.63
N TYR A 102 15.74 -14.32 1.35
CA TYR A 102 14.44 -14.74 0.85
C TYR A 102 13.33 -13.70 1.06
N GLY A 103 13.50 -12.79 2.02
CA GLY A 103 12.53 -11.74 2.34
C GLY A 103 12.50 -10.66 1.27
N LEU A 104 13.24 -9.58 1.52
CA LEU A 104 13.12 -8.42 0.66
C LEU A 104 13.73 -8.62 -0.72
N THR A 105 14.86 -9.33 -0.84
CA THR A 105 15.52 -9.51 -2.15
C THR A 105 14.62 -10.22 -3.16
N GLY A 106 13.84 -11.21 -2.73
CA GLY A 106 12.82 -11.87 -3.55
C GLY A 106 11.75 -10.88 -4.00
N LEU A 107 11.23 -10.07 -3.06
CA LEU A 107 10.25 -9.02 -3.38
C LEU A 107 10.81 -7.99 -4.37
N LYS A 108 12.05 -7.51 -4.19
CA LYS A 108 12.69 -6.56 -5.12
C LYS A 108 12.79 -7.10 -6.54
N SER A 109 13.18 -8.36 -6.67
CA SER A 109 13.28 -9.02 -7.98
C SER A 109 11.91 -9.13 -8.63
N GLY A 110 10.89 -9.58 -7.87
CA GLY A 110 9.53 -9.67 -8.35
C GLY A 110 8.95 -8.33 -8.79
N THR A 111 9.13 -7.27 -7.99
CA THR A 111 8.53 -5.95 -8.28
C THR A 111 9.21 -5.30 -9.47
N THR A 112 10.51 -5.51 -9.67
CA THR A 112 11.22 -4.99 -10.84
C THR A 112 10.60 -5.49 -12.15
N SER A 113 10.33 -6.79 -12.26
CA SER A 113 9.69 -7.36 -13.46
C SER A 113 8.22 -6.93 -13.57
N MET A 114 7.49 -6.91 -12.46
CA MET A 114 6.07 -6.54 -12.43
C MET A 114 5.85 -5.07 -12.81
N TYR A 115 6.62 -4.14 -12.24
CA TYR A 115 6.53 -2.71 -12.55
C TYR A 115 6.89 -2.44 -14.01
N SER A 116 7.97 -3.04 -14.51
CA SER A 116 8.34 -2.93 -15.92
C SER A 116 7.19 -3.37 -16.83
N TRP A 117 6.54 -4.50 -16.50
CA TRP A 117 5.38 -5.00 -17.23
C TRP A 117 4.17 -4.07 -17.16
N TYR A 118 3.77 -3.65 -15.96
CA TYR A 118 2.62 -2.75 -15.77
C TYR A 118 2.82 -1.43 -16.51
N ASN A 119 4.03 -0.87 -16.46
CA ASN A 119 4.37 0.38 -17.13
C ASN A 119 4.36 0.28 -18.66
N THR A 120 4.37 -0.92 -19.25
CA THR A 120 4.19 -1.07 -20.72
C THR A 120 2.78 -0.69 -21.18
N GLN A 121 1.77 -0.79 -20.31
CA GLN A 121 0.39 -0.40 -20.63
C GLN A 121 0.16 1.12 -20.51
N GLY A 122 1.04 1.81 -19.78
CA GLY A 122 0.99 3.26 -19.56
C GLY A 122 0.02 3.68 -18.45
N GLY A 123 0.40 4.74 -17.71
CA GLY A 123 -0.43 5.34 -16.65
C GLY A 123 -0.39 4.60 -15.30
N THR A 124 -1.34 4.96 -14.43
CA THR A 124 -1.44 4.47 -13.04
C THR A 124 -2.28 3.23 -12.87
N ASN A 125 -2.81 2.67 -13.95
CA ASN A 125 -3.68 1.50 -13.92
C ASN A 125 -3.12 0.44 -14.86
N TYR A 126 -3.21 -0.81 -14.42
CA TYR A 126 -2.91 -2.00 -15.20
C TYR A 126 -4.14 -2.89 -15.22
N THR A 127 -4.41 -3.54 -16.35
CA THR A 127 -5.38 -4.64 -16.42
C THR A 127 -4.82 -5.74 -17.31
N GLY A 128 -4.82 -6.97 -16.82
CA GLY A 128 -4.32 -8.12 -17.58
C GLY A 128 -4.69 -9.45 -16.94
N LEU A 129 -4.01 -10.52 -17.34
CA LEU A 129 -4.28 -11.86 -16.83
C LEU A 129 -3.41 -12.16 -15.61
N ALA A 130 -4.00 -12.69 -14.54
CA ALA A 130 -3.25 -13.16 -13.40
C ALA A 130 -2.30 -14.32 -13.77
N SER A 131 -2.56 -15.05 -14.87
CA SER A 131 -1.67 -16.10 -15.38
C SER A 131 -0.39 -15.58 -16.04
N ASP A 132 -0.28 -14.30 -16.34
CA ASP A 132 0.92 -13.74 -16.98
C ASP A 132 2.15 -13.91 -16.09
N THR A 133 3.30 -14.21 -16.70
CA THR A 133 4.56 -14.45 -15.97
C THR A 133 4.97 -13.28 -15.07
N ASN A 134 4.64 -12.05 -15.48
CA ASN A 134 4.96 -10.81 -14.76
C ASN A 134 3.79 -10.22 -13.98
N SER A 135 2.69 -10.97 -13.82
CA SER A 135 1.57 -10.57 -12.97
C SER A 135 2.00 -10.51 -11.50
N TYR A 136 1.23 -9.79 -10.68
CA TYR A 136 1.37 -9.85 -9.22
C TYR A 136 1.23 -11.29 -8.73
N LYS A 137 0.29 -12.07 -9.25
CA LYS A 137 0.17 -13.50 -8.88
C LYS A 137 1.49 -14.25 -9.08
N GLY A 138 2.09 -14.12 -10.26
CA GLY A 138 3.32 -14.84 -10.63
C GLY A 138 4.59 -14.32 -9.96
N LYS A 139 4.65 -13.02 -9.64
CA LYS A 139 5.87 -12.38 -9.11
C LYS A 139 5.85 -12.12 -7.62
N ILE A 140 4.71 -11.70 -7.07
CA ILE A 140 4.64 -11.16 -5.72
C ILE A 140 3.71 -11.96 -4.82
N SER A 141 2.58 -12.51 -5.25
CA SER A 141 1.54 -13.03 -4.34
C SER A 141 2.02 -13.89 -3.16
N ALA A 142 1.28 -13.83 -2.04
CA ALA A 142 1.60 -14.59 -0.84
C ALA A 142 1.42 -16.11 -1.01
N THR A 143 0.74 -16.53 -2.07
CA THR A 143 0.50 -17.95 -2.35
C THR A 143 1.43 -18.54 -3.39
N GLN A 144 1.84 -17.76 -4.40
CA GLN A 144 2.53 -18.30 -5.58
C GLN A 144 3.74 -17.46 -6.01
N GLY A 145 3.88 -16.22 -5.52
CA GLY A 145 4.98 -15.33 -5.86
C GLY A 145 6.06 -15.26 -4.78
N ASN A 146 6.95 -14.27 -4.90
CA ASN A 146 8.08 -14.12 -3.99
C ASN A 146 7.64 -13.78 -2.55
N MET A 147 6.47 -13.14 -2.34
CA MET A 147 5.98 -12.87 -0.97
C MET A 147 5.69 -14.16 -0.20
N ALA A 148 5.36 -15.26 -0.89
CA ALA A 148 5.17 -16.56 -0.26
C ALA A 148 6.43 -17.09 0.45
N ALA A 149 7.62 -16.75 -0.06
CA ALA A 149 8.91 -17.07 0.55
C ALA A 149 9.38 -15.97 1.52
N SER A 150 8.83 -14.77 1.39
CA SER A 150 9.28 -13.57 2.10
C SER A 150 8.56 -13.32 3.41
N ILE A 151 7.37 -13.90 3.59
CA ILE A 151 6.54 -13.79 4.79
C ILE A 151 6.42 -15.16 5.42
N THR A 152 6.40 -15.22 6.76
CA THR A 152 6.23 -16.49 7.46
C THR A 152 4.94 -17.20 7.04
N ALA A 153 4.98 -18.52 6.95
CA ALA A 153 3.82 -19.31 6.52
C ALA A 153 2.56 -19.06 7.37
N ALA A 154 2.74 -18.70 8.64
CA ALA A 154 1.66 -18.38 9.58
C ALA A 154 0.92 -17.08 9.25
N SER A 155 1.58 -16.11 8.60
CA SER A 155 0.99 -14.79 8.32
C SER A 155 0.84 -14.47 6.84
N ARG A 156 1.36 -15.29 5.92
CA ARG A 156 1.33 -14.98 4.47
C ARG A 156 -0.09 -14.79 3.91
N LEU A 157 -1.04 -15.64 4.29
CA LEU A 157 -2.41 -15.54 3.77
C LEU A 157 -3.16 -14.33 4.31
N ASN A 158 -2.61 -13.65 5.32
CA ASN A 158 -3.22 -12.47 5.90
C ASN A 158 -2.97 -11.21 5.05
N THR A 159 -2.04 -11.26 4.08
CA THR A 159 -1.75 -10.09 3.23
C THR A 159 -2.75 -9.86 2.12
N GLU A 160 -3.51 -10.91 1.76
CA GLU A 160 -4.54 -10.93 0.73
C GLU A 160 -5.92 -10.95 1.40
N ALA A 161 -6.73 -9.91 1.21
CA ALA A 161 -8.09 -9.88 1.69
C ALA A 161 -9.07 -10.34 0.61
N SER A 162 -10.02 -11.22 0.95
CA SER A 162 -11.01 -11.70 -0.02
C SER A 162 -11.99 -10.60 -0.40
N LEU A 163 -12.26 -10.44 -1.70
CA LEU A 163 -13.27 -9.55 -2.26
C LEU A 163 -14.61 -10.26 -2.55
N ALA A 164 -14.69 -11.57 -2.30
CA ALA A 164 -15.83 -12.39 -2.72
C ALA A 164 -17.16 -11.86 -2.18
N SER A 165 -17.23 -11.49 -0.90
CA SER A 165 -18.43 -10.94 -0.28
C SER A 165 -18.79 -9.54 -0.82
N LEU A 166 -17.79 -8.70 -1.11
CA LEU A 166 -17.99 -7.35 -1.65
C LEU A 166 -18.61 -7.39 -3.04
N ILE A 167 -18.01 -8.18 -3.92
CA ILE A 167 -18.42 -8.26 -5.33
C ILE A 167 -19.77 -8.98 -5.44
N THR A 168 -19.94 -10.12 -4.75
CA THR A 168 -21.18 -10.90 -4.83
C THR A 168 -22.38 -10.16 -4.25
N ASN A 169 -22.22 -9.45 -3.13
CA ASN A 169 -23.32 -8.75 -2.47
C ASN A 169 -23.55 -7.33 -3.01
N GLY A 170 -22.62 -6.80 -3.82
CA GLY A 170 -22.67 -5.44 -4.33
C GLY A 170 -22.70 -4.35 -3.25
N SER A 171 -22.16 -4.63 -2.05
CA SER A 171 -22.17 -3.69 -0.92
C SER A 171 -21.11 -4.04 0.13
N GLY A 172 -20.82 -3.09 1.02
CA GLY A 172 -19.90 -3.26 2.15
C GLY A 172 -18.47 -2.82 1.88
N SER A 173 -17.57 -3.23 2.78
CA SER A 173 -16.14 -2.91 2.71
C SER A 173 -15.28 -4.02 3.33
N VAL A 174 -14.03 -4.14 2.89
CA VAL A 174 -13.04 -5.02 3.50
C VAL A 174 -11.90 -4.17 4.05
N THR A 175 -11.46 -4.48 5.27
CA THR A 175 -10.45 -3.70 5.97
C THR A 175 -9.20 -4.54 6.22
N GLN A 176 -8.04 -3.96 5.94
CA GLN A 176 -6.71 -4.51 6.20
C GLN A 176 -5.86 -3.50 6.97
N THR A 177 -4.84 -3.98 7.68
CA THR A 177 -3.84 -3.12 8.30
C THR A 177 -2.62 -3.03 7.38
N LEU A 178 -2.17 -1.81 7.08
CA LEU A 178 -0.90 -1.59 6.39
C LEU A 178 0.22 -1.64 7.43
N TYR A 179 1.15 -2.57 7.23
CA TYR A 179 2.33 -2.73 8.06
C TYR A 179 3.56 -2.16 7.37
N TYR A 180 4.49 -1.63 8.17
CA TYR A 180 5.78 -1.11 7.76
C TYR A 180 6.92 -1.94 8.35
N TRP A 181 7.97 -2.13 7.56
CA TRP A 181 9.24 -2.69 7.97
C TRP A 181 10.38 -1.78 7.54
N ALA A 182 11.11 -1.22 8.50
CA ALA A 182 12.20 -0.27 8.25
C ALA A 182 13.46 -0.91 7.62
N ASN A 183 13.64 -2.21 7.84
CA ASN A 183 14.74 -2.98 7.26
C ASN A 183 14.32 -4.43 7.02
N GLY A 184 13.86 -4.71 5.81
CA GLY A 184 13.38 -6.03 5.43
C GLY A 184 14.42 -7.17 5.44
N LEU A 185 15.70 -6.86 5.67
CA LEU A 185 16.83 -7.79 5.59
C LEU A 185 17.50 -8.09 6.94
N THR A 186 16.90 -7.65 8.04
CA THR A 186 17.44 -7.82 9.39
C THR A 186 17.27 -9.24 9.95
N THR A 187 18.20 -9.70 10.79
CA THR A 187 18.06 -10.95 11.54
C THR A 187 17.25 -10.77 12.84
N ILE A 188 17.03 -9.53 13.28
CA ILE A 188 16.37 -9.20 14.55
C ILE A 188 14.86 -9.46 14.46
N THR A 189 14.31 -10.25 15.39
CA THR A 189 12.90 -10.65 15.37
C THR A 189 11.93 -9.46 15.46
N ALA A 190 12.21 -8.50 16.34
CA ALA A 190 11.33 -7.33 16.52
C ALA A 190 11.21 -6.48 15.25
N GLU A 191 12.28 -6.40 14.45
CA GLU A 191 12.30 -5.64 13.19
C GLU A 191 11.65 -6.43 12.03
N LYS A 192 11.41 -7.73 12.21
CA LYS A 192 10.67 -8.58 11.26
C LYS A 192 9.16 -8.52 11.47
N THR A 193 8.69 -8.18 12.65
CA THR A 193 7.26 -7.98 12.91
C THR A 193 6.86 -6.60 12.42
N GLY A 194 5.83 -6.53 11.57
CA GLY A 194 5.40 -5.28 10.97
C GLY A 194 4.85 -4.30 12.01
N VAL A 195 5.19 -3.02 11.86
CA VAL A 195 4.57 -1.93 12.63
C VAL A 195 3.34 -1.45 11.89
N ALA A 196 2.17 -1.45 12.53
CA ALA A 196 0.95 -0.93 11.91
C ALA A 196 1.08 0.59 11.70
N VAL A 197 0.92 1.05 10.46
CA VAL A 197 1.05 2.47 10.08
C VAL A 197 -0.22 3.06 9.49
N ALA A 198 -1.14 2.24 8.98
CA ALA A 198 -2.44 2.69 8.52
C ALA A 198 -3.47 1.55 8.53
N THR A 199 -4.74 1.93 8.48
CA THR A 199 -5.85 1.02 8.17
C THR A 199 -6.34 1.34 6.76
N ILE A 200 -6.38 0.32 5.90
CA ILE A 200 -6.85 0.44 4.52
C ILE A 200 -8.22 -0.23 4.42
N THR A 201 -9.18 0.47 3.85
CA THR A 201 -10.54 -0.02 3.61
C THR A 201 -10.82 0.01 2.11
N THR A 202 -11.07 -1.15 1.52
CA THR A 202 -11.54 -1.30 0.16
C THR A 202 -13.07 -1.32 0.16
N ASN A 203 -13.70 -0.41 -0.56
CA ASN A 203 -15.15 -0.30 -0.63
C ASN A 203 -15.71 -1.06 -1.83
N PHE A 204 -17.02 -1.37 -1.82
CA PHE A 204 -17.66 -2.11 -2.93
C PHE A 204 -17.57 -1.41 -4.30
N ASP A 205 -17.47 -0.08 -4.32
CA ASP A 205 -17.33 0.72 -5.54
C ASP A 205 -15.89 0.69 -6.09
N GLY A 206 -15.00 -0.09 -5.47
CA GLY A 206 -13.59 -0.17 -5.81
C GLY A 206 -12.77 1.00 -5.28
N THR A 207 -13.33 1.97 -4.56
CA THR A 207 -12.53 3.02 -3.91
C THR A 207 -11.71 2.46 -2.75
N THR A 208 -10.58 3.11 -2.45
CA THR A 208 -9.76 2.79 -1.28
C THR A 208 -9.75 3.98 -0.35
N THR A 209 -10.07 3.74 0.92
CA THR A 209 -9.90 4.72 2.01
C THR A 209 -8.74 4.30 2.90
N ILE A 210 -7.77 5.18 3.11
CA ILE A 210 -6.58 4.95 3.92
C ILE A 210 -6.66 5.89 5.12
N ASN A 211 -6.74 5.32 6.31
CA ASN A 211 -6.77 6.06 7.57
C ASN A 211 -5.44 5.86 8.29
N THR A 212 -4.72 6.95 8.56
CA THR A 212 -3.52 6.91 9.37
C THR A 212 -3.88 7.24 10.82
N PRO A 213 -3.27 6.57 11.80
CA PRO A 213 -3.46 6.93 13.19
C PRO A 213 -2.94 8.35 13.39
N THR A 214 -3.79 9.24 13.89
CA THR A 214 -3.37 10.60 14.24
C THR A 214 -2.34 10.53 15.37
N PRO A 215 -1.15 11.14 15.22
CA PRO A 215 -0.18 11.15 16.30
C PRO A 215 -0.80 11.77 17.55
N ILE A 216 -0.83 11.03 18.65
CA ILE A 216 -1.25 11.58 19.94
C ILE A 216 -0.20 12.64 20.32
N PRO A 217 -0.57 13.93 20.48
CA PRO A 217 0.40 14.95 20.81
C PRO A 217 1.16 14.60 22.09
N ALA A 218 2.47 14.86 22.13
CA ALA A 218 3.31 14.55 23.28
C ALA A 218 2.77 15.16 24.59
N ALA A 219 2.04 16.28 24.50
CA ALA A 219 1.35 16.88 25.63
C ALA A 219 0.37 15.91 26.31
N PHE A 220 -0.38 15.08 25.57
CA PHE A 220 -1.30 14.11 26.16
C PHE A 220 -0.56 12.96 26.85
N TYR A 221 0.57 12.51 26.29
CA TYR A 221 1.45 11.56 26.98
C TYR A 221 2.05 12.16 28.26
N LEU A 222 2.45 13.43 28.21
CA LEU A 222 2.97 14.15 29.37
C LEU A 222 1.89 14.43 30.41
N MET A 223 0.65 14.68 30.01
CA MET A 223 -0.46 14.81 30.96
C MET A 223 -0.74 13.49 31.67
N GLY A 224 -0.74 12.35 30.95
CA GLY A 224 -0.94 11.03 31.56
C GLY A 224 0.17 10.67 32.55
N SER A 225 1.43 10.86 32.17
CA SER A 225 2.58 10.57 33.05
C SER A 225 2.79 11.62 34.14
N GLY A 226 2.55 12.89 33.83
CA GLY A 226 2.67 14.03 34.74
C GLY A 226 1.63 14.01 35.85
N LEU A 227 0.37 13.64 35.56
CA LEU A 227 -0.65 13.49 36.62
C LEU A 227 -0.26 12.39 37.61
N LEU A 228 0.24 11.24 37.12
CA LEU A 228 0.72 10.15 37.98
C LEU A 228 1.92 10.58 38.82
N GLY A 229 2.85 11.34 38.25
CA GLY A 229 3.97 11.94 38.98
C GLY A 229 3.53 12.88 40.10
N LEU A 230 2.54 13.75 39.84
CA LEU A 230 1.99 14.68 40.83
C LEU A 230 1.22 13.96 41.96
N VAL A 231 0.49 12.89 41.65
CA VAL A 231 -0.15 12.04 42.66
C VAL A 231 0.90 11.36 43.55
N GLY A 232 2.01 10.90 42.96
CA GLY A 232 3.15 10.35 43.70
C GLY A 232 3.78 11.36 44.67
N LEU A 233 4.00 12.60 44.22
CA LEU A 233 4.54 13.69 45.05
C LEU A 233 3.60 14.06 46.20
N ARG A 234 2.29 14.12 45.96
CA ARG A 234 1.30 14.40 47.02
C ARG A 234 1.28 13.33 48.11
N ARG A 235 1.54 12.06 47.77
CA ARG A 235 1.54 10.96 48.74
C ARG A 235 2.77 10.98 49.65
N ARG A 236 3.91 11.50 49.18
CA ARG A 236 5.13 11.63 50.00
C ARG A 236 5.04 12.72 51.06
N ASN A 237 4.25 13.77 50.82
CA ASN A 237 4.11 14.89 51.77
C ASN A 237 3.12 14.64 52.92
N LYS A 238 2.59 13.41 53.10
CA LYS A 238 1.71 13.04 54.22
C LYS A 238 2.39 12.18 55.31
N VAL A 239 3.70 11.95 55.23
CA VAL A 239 4.45 11.09 56.17
C VAL A 239 5.49 11.90 56.97
N ALA A 240 5.14 13.12 57.38
CA ALA A 240 5.88 13.89 58.38
C ALA A 240 4.91 14.35 59.46
#